data_AF-A0A9P9PEV7-F1
#
_entry.id   AF-A0A9P9PEV7-F1
#
_cell.length_a   1.000
_cell.length_b   1.000
_cell.length_c   1.000
_cell.angle_alpha   90.00
_cell.angle_beta   90.00
_cell.angle_gamma   90.00
#
_symmetry.space_group_name_H-M   'P 1'
#
loop_
_entity.id
_entity.type
_entity.pdbx_description
1 polymer ?
#
loop_
_entity_poly.entity_id
_entity_poly.type
_entity_poly.pdbx_seq_one_letter_code
_entity_poly.pdbx_strand_id
1 'polypeptide(L)'
;MSTRSPSDASARSTNSASSASSNDTAQPNFAKFERYLLELIDLARRILQPAKVPKRRNSIILAADKVLNVQDRLSKYFEKYPDYDFTNDGVYRYIIEMQTLMRMIEVTLALSHGKVNWPDAGMGDQEREELQRSVYVEVEEIVFGERRARREEMPWNIDTRGETKICDGVGG
;
A
#
# COMPACT_ATOMS: atom_id res chain seq x y z
N MET A 1 18.17 -62.41 57.26
CA MET A 1 16.70 -62.42 57.44
C MET A 1 16.15 -61.10 56.95
N SER A 2 15.24 -61.16 55.96
CA SER A 2 14.18 -60.18 55.58
C SER A 2 14.56 -58.72 55.24
N THR A 3 14.00 -58.02 54.25
CA THR A 3 13.17 -58.24 53.04
C THR A 3 13.01 -56.86 52.36
N ARG A 4 12.74 -56.84 51.05
CA ARG A 4 11.93 -55.86 50.27
C ARG A 4 12.55 -54.52 49.80
N SER A 5 12.90 -54.53 48.51
CA SER A 5 12.19 -53.91 47.36
C SER A 5 11.88 -52.40 47.28
N PRO A 6 11.82 -51.87 46.02
CA PRO A 6 12.11 -50.47 45.68
C PRO A 6 10.85 -49.66 45.36
N SER A 7 11.00 -48.34 45.18
CA SER A 7 9.99 -47.50 44.53
C SER A 7 10.65 -46.54 43.55
N ASP A 8 10.48 -46.88 42.27
CA ASP A 8 10.59 -45.99 41.12
C ASP A 8 9.69 -44.75 41.33
N ALA A 9 10.23 -43.56 41.06
CA ALA A 9 9.44 -42.38 40.81
C ALA A 9 9.92 -41.74 39.50
N SER A 10 9.11 -41.96 38.47
CA SER A 10 9.28 -41.51 37.10
C SER A 10 9.58 -40.02 36.97
N ALA A 11 10.43 -39.76 35.98
CA ALA A 11 10.81 -38.48 35.42
C ALA A 11 9.63 -37.53 35.16
N ARG A 12 9.84 -36.25 35.44
CA ARG A 12 9.09 -35.15 34.83
C ARG A 12 10.07 -34.21 34.15
N SER A 13 10.46 -34.55 32.93
CA SER A 13 11.14 -33.63 32.02
C SER A 13 10.17 -32.53 31.63
N THR A 14 10.29 -31.38 32.28
CA THR A 14 9.70 -30.11 31.83
C THR A 14 10.47 -29.63 30.61
N ASN A 15 10.11 -30.14 29.44
CA ASN A 15 10.48 -29.53 28.17
C ASN A 15 9.77 -28.17 28.10
N SER A 16 10.51 -27.11 28.44
CA SER A 16 10.10 -25.74 28.15
C SER A 16 10.19 -25.58 26.63
N ALA A 17 9.08 -25.86 25.96
CA ALA A 17 8.91 -25.54 24.55
C ALA A 17 8.97 -24.01 24.43
N SER A 18 10.13 -23.52 24.06
CA SER A 18 10.33 -22.16 23.56
C SER A 18 9.28 -21.92 22.48
N SER A 19 8.27 -21.14 22.82
CA SER A 19 7.25 -20.68 21.89
C SER A 19 7.94 -19.71 20.96
N ALA A 20 8.52 -20.22 19.87
CA ALA A 20 8.93 -19.41 18.76
C ALA A 20 7.66 -18.79 18.19
N SER A 21 7.33 -17.57 18.62
CA SER A 21 6.46 -16.68 17.87
C SER A 21 7.15 -16.47 16.54
N SER A 22 6.78 -17.28 15.55
CA SER A 22 6.98 -16.96 14.15
C SER A 22 6.28 -15.62 13.94
N ASN A 23 7.05 -14.54 13.99
CA ASN A 23 6.68 -13.26 13.41
C ASN A 23 6.63 -13.50 11.89
N ASP A 24 5.59 -14.20 11.47
CA ASP A 24 5.16 -14.23 10.08
C ASP A 24 4.83 -12.78 9.78
N THR A 25 5.73 -12.09 9.08
CA THR A 25 5.51 -10.73 8.58
C THR A 25 4.31 -10.81 7.65
N ALA A 26 3.12 -10.56 8.23
CA ALA A 26 1.86 -10.72 7.53
C ALA A 26 1.90 -9.90 6.23
N GLN A 27 1.62 -10.55 5.11
CA GLN A 27 1.64 -9.91 3.80
C GLN A 27 0.71 -8.68 3.76
N PRO A 28 1.12 -7.57 3.12
CA PRO A 28 0.26 -6.42 2.92
C PRO A 28 -0.98 -6.75 2.09
N ASN A 29 -2.09 -6.12 2.43
CA ASN A 29 -3.32 -6.27 1.65
C ASN A 29 -3.28 -5.37 0.41
N PHE A 30 -2.74 -5.90 -0.69
CA PHE A 30 -2.56 -5.15 -1.93
C PHE A 30 -3.88 -4.73 -2.59
N ALA A 31 -4.98 -5.46 -2.40
CA ALA A 31 -6.30 -5.01 -2.87
C ALA A 31 -6.74 -3.71 -2.18
N LYS A 32 -6.40 -3.54 -0.90
CA LYS A 32 -6.67 -2.29 -0.16
C LYS A 32 -5.75 -1.16 -0.64
N PHE A 33 -4.47 -1.48 -0.87
CA PHE A 33 -3.49 -0.54 -1.42
C PHE A 33 -3.91 -0.02 -2.80
N GLU A 34 -4.33 -0.90 -3.70
CA GLU A 34 -4.84 -0.55 -5.03
C GLU A 34 -6.03 0.44 -4.92
N ARG A 35 -6.98 0.18 -4.00
CA ARG A 35 -8.12 1.09 -3.77
C ARG A 35 -7.66 2.51 -3.41
N TYR A 36 -6.60 2.67 -2.62
CA TYR A 36 -6.07 3.99 -2.28
C TYR A 36 -5.50 4.71 -3.50
N LEU A 37 -4.77 4.00 -4.37
CA LEU A 37 -4.19 4.57 -5.59
C LEU A 37 -5.30 5.10 -6.50
N LEU A 38 -6.33 4.27 -6.70
CA LEU A 38 -7.46 4.60 -7.56
C LEU A 38 -8.29 5.76 -7.00
N GLU A 39 -8.46 5.80 -5.68
CA GLU A 39 -9.12 6.92 -5.00
C GLU A 39 -8.33 8.22 -5.19
N LEU A 40 -7.00 8.18 -5.08
CA LEU A 40 -6.14 9.34 -5.38
C LEU A 40 -6.22 9.77 -6.84
N ILE A 41 -6.25 8.84 -7.80
CA ILE A 41 -6.40 9.16 -9.23
C ILE A 41 -7.74 9.85 -9.50
N ASP A 42 -8.85 9.34 -8.94
CA ASP A 42 -10.17 9.96 -9.08
C ASP A 42 -10.21 11.34 -8.41
N LEU A 43 -9.61 11.51 -7.23
CA LEU A 43 -9.47 12.82 -6.59
C LEU A 43 -8.65 13.80 -7.43
N ALA A 44 -7.48 13.37 -7.92
CA ALA A 44 -6.59 14.17 -8.74
C ALA A 44 -7.32 14.66 -10.00
N ARG A 45 -8.01 13.78 -10.73
CA ARG A 45 -8.80 14.15 -11.91
C ARG A 45 -9.88 15.17 -11.59
N ARG A 46 -10.62 14.99 -10.48
CA ARG A 46 -11.68 15.93 -10.08
C ARG A 46 -11.16 17.31 -9.71
N ILE A 47 -10.01 17.38 -9.06
CA ILE A 47 -9.42 18.62 -8.56
C ILE A 47 -8.67 19.35 -9.66
N LEU A 48 -7.87 18.62 -10.43
CA LEU A 48 -6.97 19.18 -11.46
C LEU A 48 -7.66 19.40 -12.81
N GLN A 49 -8.79 18.74 -13.08
CA GLN A 49 -9.57 18.91 -14.32
C GLN A 49 -11.04 19.24 -14.04
N PRO A 50 -11.32 20.38 -13.40
CA PRO A 50 -12.68 20.77 -13.05
C PRO A 50 -13.60 20.93 -14.27
N ALA A 51 -13.05 21.19 -15.46
CA ALA A 51 -13.81 21.33 -16.70
C ALA A 51 -14.33 20.00 -17.26
N LYS A 52 -13.64 18.88 -17.01
CA LYS A 52 -14.00 17.55 -17.57
C LYS A 52 -14.94 16.76 -16.67
N VAL A 53 -15.03 17.11 -15.39
CA VAL A 53 -15.90 16.43 -14.44
C VAL A 53 -17.24 17.18 -14.35
N PRO A 54 -18.38 16.52 -14.61
CA PRO A 54 -19.68 17.16 -14.51
C PRO A 54 -19.84 17.76 -13.12
N LYS A 55 -20.34 19.02 -13.06
CA LYS A 55 -20.47 19.86 -11.87
C LYS A 55 -21.40 19.25 -10.80
N ARG A 56 -21.00 18.13 -10.19
CA ARG A 56 -21.42 17.83 -8.83
C ARG A 56 -20.79 18.92 -7.96
N ARG A 57 -21.58 19.55 -7.10
CA ARG A 57 -21.13 20.56 -6.13
C ARG A 57 -20.17 19.93 -5.10
N ASN A 58 -19.03 19.42 -5.56
CA ASN A 58 -17.95 19.00 -4.69
C ASN A 58 -17.25 20.29 -4.29
N SER A 59 -17.56 20.79 -3.10
CA SER A 59 -16.82 21.90 -2.53
C SER A 59 -15.35 21.49 -2.37
N ILE A 60 -14.45 22.45 -2.57
CA ILE A 60 -13.01 22.31 -2.28
C ILE A 60 -12.79 21.71 -0.88
N ILE A 61 -13.64 22.09 0.07
CA ILE A 61 -13.64 21.57 1.45
C ILE A 61 -13.86 20.05 1.49
N LEU A 62 -14.84 19.52 0.75
CA LEU A 62 -15.07 18.07 0.68
C LEU A 62 -13.94 17.32 -0.01
N ALA A 63 -13.25 17.98 -0.97
CA ALA A 63 -12.08 17.40 -1.59
C ALA A 63 -10.90 17.33 -0.62
N ALA A 64 -10.66 18.40 0.15
CA ALA A 64 -9.63 18.44 1.19
C ALA A 64 -9.85 17.38 2.27
N ASP A 65 -11.07 17.26 2.79
CA ASP A 65 -11.42 16.24 3.79
C ASP A 65 -11.13 14.81 3.30
N LYS A 66 -11.46 14.52 2.03
CA LYS A 66 -11.14 13.22 1.42
C LYS A 66 -9.64 12.96 1.32
N VAL A 67 -8.86 13.97 0.96
CA VAL A 67 -7.40 13.86 0.89
C VAL A 67 -6.82 13.53 2.26
N LEU A 68 -7.24 14.24 3.30
CA LEU A 68 -6.81 13.99 4.68
C LEU A 68 -7.21 12.57 5.15
N ASN A 69 -8.40 12.09 4.78
CA ASN A 69 -8.85 10.73 5.09
C ASN A 69 -8.00 9.66 4.36
N VAL A 70 -7.67 9.87 3.09
CA VAL A 70 -6.75 8.97 2.36
C VAL A 70 -5.36 8.96 3.01
N GLN A 71 -4.85 10.11 3.44
CA GLN A 71 -3.57 10.23 4.15
C GLN A 71 -3.52 9.43 5.45
N ASP A 72 -4.54 9.60 6.30
CA ASP A 72 -4.65 8.85 7.56
C ASP A 72 -4.73 7.33 7.30
N ARG A 73 -5.51 6.93 6.31
CA ARG A 73 -5.64 5.51 5.92
C ARG A 73 -4.35 4.92 5.38
N LEU A 74 -3.57 5.68 4.59
CA LEU A 74 -2.26 5.25 4.09
C LEU A 74 -1.23 5.18 5.21
N SER A 75 -1.22 6.15 6.12
CA SER A 75 -0.31 6.15 7.28
C SER A 75 -0.54 4.91 8.15
N LYS A 76 -1.81 4.63 8.50
CA LYS A 76 -2.20 3.41 9.22
C LYS A 76 -1.90 2.12 8.44
N TYR A 77 -1.93 2.18 7.10
CA TYR A 77 -1.58 1.03 6.27
C TYR A 77 -0.09 0.72 6.40
N PHE A 78 0.79 1.70 6.23
CA PHE A 78 2.24 1.49 6.32
C PHE A 78 2.72 1.22 7.75
N GLU A 79 2.12 1.85 8.77
CA GLU A 79 2.40 1.55 10.17
C GLU A 79 2.15 0.08 10.55
N LYS A 80 1.25 -0.59 9.84
CA LYS A 80 0.98 -2.02 10.05
C LYS A 80 2.06 -2.93 9.48
N TYR A 81 2.86 -2.43 8.53
CA TYR A 81 3.86 -3.21 7.79
C TYR A 81 5.23 -2.49 7.80
N PRO A 82 5.82 -2.20 8.98
CA PRO A 82 7.04 -1.39 9.08
C PRO A 82 8.27 -2.10 8.50
N ASP A 83 8.32 -3.43 8.60
CA ASP A 83 9.46 -4.25 8.18
C ASP A 83 9.26 -4.87 6.78
N TYR A 84 8.19 -4.49 6.07
CA TYR A 84 7.89 -5.05 4.75
C TYR A 84 8.69 -4.35 3.65
N ASP A 85 9.38 -5.12 2.83
CA ASP A 85 10.15 -4.61 1.70
C ASP A 85 9.27 -4.38 0.47
N PHE A 86 8.75 -3.16 0.33
CA PHE A 86 7.93 -2.78 -0.82
C PHE A 86 8.73 -2.60 -2.12
N THR A 87 10.07 -2.56 -2.05
CA THR A 87 10.94 -2.36 -3.21
C THR A 87 11.07 -3.65 -4.01
N ASN A 88 11.34 -4.76 -3.34
CA ASN A 88 11.57 -6.05 -3.99
C ASN A 88 10.34 -6.61 -4.72
N ASP A 89 9.13 -6.24 -4.31
CA ASP A 89 7.90 -6.70 -4.97
C ASP A 89 7.44 -5.84 -6.15
N GLY A 90 8.23 -4.83 -6.54
CA GLY A 90 7.85 -3.87 -7.57
C GLY A 90 6.67 -2.95 -7.16
N VAL A 91 6.30 -2.96 -5.88
CA VAL A 91 5.20 -2.14 -5.34
C VAL A 91 5.64 -0.69 -5.14
N TYR A 92 6.93 -0.45 -4.88
CA TYR A 92 7.47 0.87 -4.57
C TYR A 92 7.20 1.92 -5.65
N ARG A 93 7.17 1.53 -6.92
CA ARG A 93 6.77 2.42 -8.01
C ARG A 93 5.38 3.02 -7.80
N TYR A 94 4.42 2.20 -7.38
CA TYR A 94 3.06 2.65 -7.08
C TYR A 94 2.99 3.51 -5.81
N ILE A 95 3.93 3.34 -4.88
CA ILE A 95 4.08 4.24 -3.72
C ILE A 95 4.51 5.63 -4.20
N ILE A 96 5.47 5.71 -5.13
CA ILE A 96 5.88 6.99 -5.74
C ILE A 96 4.72 7.61 -6.55
N GLU A 97 3.91 6.81 -7.24
CA GLU A 97 2.71 7.29 -7.92
C GLU A 97 1.73 7.95 -6.94
N MET A 98 1.44 7.28 -5.81
CA MET A 98 0.58 7.83 -4.76
C MET A 98 1.16 9.11 -4.15
N GLN A 99 2.47 9.14 -3.86
CA GLN A 99 3.17 10.33 -3.36
C GLN A 99 3.01 11.51 -4.33
N THR A 100 3.21 11.26 -5.62
CA THR A 100 3.12 12.27 -6.67
C THR A 100 1.70 12.81 -6.80
N LEU A 101 0.70 11.92 -6.89
CA LEU A 101 -0.72 12.29 -6.94
C LEU A 101 -1.12 13.13 -5.73
N MET A 102 -0.75 12.68 -4.54
CA MET A 102 -1.05 13.38 -3.29
C MET A 102 -0.43 14.77 -3.27
N ARG A 103 0.86 14.89 -3.64
CA ARG A 103 1.56 16.17 -3.72
C ARG A 103 0.89 17.15 -4.69
N MET A 104 0.50 16.68 -5.87
CA MET A 104 -0.21 17.50 -6.86
C MET A 104 -1.56 18.01 -6.32
N ILE A 105 -2.31 17.12 -5.64
CA ILE A 105 -3.58 17.48 -5.03
C ILE A 105 -3.39 18.51 -3.90
N GLU A 106 -2.45 18.27 -2.98
CA GLU A 106 -2.19 19.17 -1.85
C GLU A 106 -1.77 20.56 -2.31
N VAL A 107 -0.89 20.65 -3.31
CA VAL A 107 -0.46 21.93 -3.90
C VAL A 107 -1.66 22.66 -4.50
N THR A 108 -2.53 21.94 -5.21
CA THR A 108 -3.71 22.55 -5.87
C THR A 108 -4.75 23.04 -4.87
N LEU A 109 -4.92 22.31 -3.77
CA LEU A 109 -5.85 22.68 -2.69
C LEU A 109 -5.23 23.64 -1.67
N ALA A 110 -3.96 24.04 -1.84
CA ALA A 110 -3.19 24.81 -0.86
C ALA A 110 -3.20 24.20 0.55
N LEU A 111 -3.18 22.86 0.62
CA LEU A 111 -3.08 22.14 1.89
C LEU A 111 -1.64 22.09 2.37
N SER A 112 -1.47 22.06 3.69
CA SER A 112 -0.18 21.72 4.29
C SER A 112 0.16 20.27 3.95
N HIS A 113 1.42 20.01 3.60
CA HIS A 113 1.88 18.66 3.30
C HIS A 113 1.72 17.75 4.50
N GLY A 114 0.76 16.82 4.42
CA GLY A 114 0.55 15.80 5.41
C GLY A 114 1.71 14.82 5.42
N LYS A 115 2.20 14.45 6.61
CA LYS A 115 3.22 13.41 6.73
C LYS A 115 2.54 12.04 6.69
N VAL A 116 2.51 11.43 5.51
CA VAL A 116 2.30 9.99 5.41
C VAL A 116 3.62 9.29 5.72
N ASN A 117 3.56 8.22 6.50
CA ASN A 117 4.72 7.38 6.85
C ASN A 117 5.10 6.48 5.68
N TRP A 118 5.61 7.10 4.60
CA TRP A 118 6.05 6.37 3.42
C TRP A 118 7.23 5.45 3.77
N PRO A 119 7.22 4.19 3.29
CA PRO A 119 8.35 3.29 3.50
C PRO A 119 9.58 3.83 2.76
N ASP A 120 10.75 3.59 3.35
CA ASP A 120 12.02 3.82 2.68
C ASP A 120 12.20 2.76 1.59
N ALA A 121 12.71 3.15 0.42
CA ALA A 121 12.99 2.19 -0.63
C ALA A 121 14.30 1.44 -0.39
N GLY A 122 15.21 1.99 0.42
CA GLY A 122 16.59 1.50 0.50
C GLY A 122 17.35 1.61 -0.84
N MET A 123 16.83 2.38 -1.79
CA MET A 123 17.41 2.59 -3.12
C MET A 123 18.33 3.81 -3.13
N GLY A 124 19.29 3.83 -4.06
CA GLY A 124 20.19 4.99 -4.21
C GLY A 124 19.45 6.24 -4.68
N ASP A 125 19.94 7.42 -4.30
CA ASP A 125 19.28 8.71 -4.63
C ASP A 125 19.08 8.90 -6.14
N GLN A 126 20.06 8.50 -6.96
CA GLN A 126 19.97 8.60 -8.42
C GLN A 126 18.88 7.69 -8.99
N GLU A 127 18.83 6.43 -8.57
CA GLU A 127 17.82 5.46 -9.00
C GLU A 127 16.42 5.94 -8.60
N ARG A 128 16.29 6.46 -7.38
CA ARG A 128 15.05 7.07 -6.89
C ARG A 128 14.61 8.24 -7.76
N GLU A 129 15.54 9.12 -8.12
CA GLU A 129 15.24 10.29 -8.93
C GLU A 129 14.80 9.89 -10.34
N GLU A 130 15.49 8.94 -10.98
CA GLU A 130 15.13 8.42 -12.31
C GLU A 130 13.73 7.77 -12.29
N LEU A 131 13.46 6.95 -11.28
CA LEU A 131 12.14 6.33 -11.09
C LEU A 131 11.06 7.40 -10.86
N GLN A 132 11.35 8.43 -10.05
CA GLN A 132 10.42 9.52 -9.78
C GLN A 132 10.11 10.34 -11.04
N ARG A 133 11.12 10.63 -11.88
CA ARG A 133 10.90 11.33 -13.16
C ARG A 133 10.00 10.51 -14.09
N SER A 134 10.25 9.19 -14.20
CA SER A 134 9.44 8.29 -15.01
C SER A 134 7.98 8.24 -14.51
N VAL A 135 7.80 8.06 -13.21
CA VAL A 135 6.47 8.04 -12.57
C VAL A 135 5.73 9.36 -12.76
N TYR A 136 6.41 10.50 -12.69
CA TYR A 136 5.77 11.80 -12.88
C TYR A 136 5.11 11.92 -14.26
N VAL A 137 5.81 11.52 -15.33
CA VAL A 137 5.27 11.53 -16.70
C VAL A 137 4.03 10.64 -16.80
N GLU A 138 4.07 9.46 -16.19
CA GLU A 138 2.92 8.55 -16.21
C GLU A 138 1.73 9.06 -15.40
N VAL A 139 1.98 9.65 -14.24
CA VAL A 139 0.94 10.28 -13.43
C VAL A 139 0.30 11.43 -14.20
N GLU A 140 1.10 12.23 -14.93
CA GLU A 140 0.57 13.28 -15.79
C GLU A 140 -0.36 12.73 -16.87
N GLU A 141 0.04 11.66 -17.57
CA GLU A 141 -0.80 10.98 -18.56
C GLU A 141 -2.07 10.35 -17.95
N ILE A 142 -1.97 9.74 -16.77
CA ILE A 142 -3.11 9.16 -16.05
C ILE A 142 -4.06 10.26 -15.60
N VAL A 143 -3.55 11.38 -15.09
CA VAL A 143 -4.38 12.47 -14.63
C VAL A 143 -4.98 13.16 -15.84
N PHE A 144 -4.17 13.85 -16.65
CA PHE A 144 -4.62 14.79 -17.68
C PHE A 144 -4.96 14.17 -19.03
N GLY A 145 -4.40 12.99 -19.32
CA GLY A 145 -4.72 12.22 -20.51
C GLY A 145 -5.99 11.38 -20.36
N GLU A 146 -6.23 10.53 -21.36
CA GLU A 146 -7.35 9.57 -21.37
C GLU A 146 -6.92 8.18 -20.85
N ARG A 147 -5.65 8.04 -20.44
CA ARG A 147 -5.07 6.77 -20.03
C ARG A 147 -5.72 6.28 -18.74
N ARG A 148 -6.12 5.01 -18.69
CA ARG A 148 -6.63 4.40 -17.45
C ARG A 148 -5.48 3.90 -16.60
N ALA A 149 -5.71 3.82 -15.29
CA ALA A 149 -4.80 3.14 -14.38
C ALA A 149 -4.61 1.69 -14.85
N ARG A 150 -3.36 1.24 -14.93
CA ARG A 150 -3.00 -0.08 -15.45
C ARG A 150 -3.16 -1.16 -14.38
N ARG A 151 -4.41 -1.35 -13.91
CA ARG A 151 -4.71 -2.31 -12.84
C ARG A 151 -4.24 -3.73 -13.20
N GLU A 152 -4.42 -4.10 -14.46
CA GLU A 152 -4.09 -5.43 -14.97
C GLU A 152 -2.57 -5.69 -14.99
N GLU A 153 -1.75 -4.64 -15.03
CA GLU A 153 -0.28 -4.75 -15.03
C GLU A 153 0.32 -4.72 -13.61
N MET A 154 -0.52 -4.62 -12.57
CA MET A 154 -0.03 -4.55 -11.19
C MET A 154 0.55 -5.90 -10.74
N PRO A 155 1.70 -5.93 -10.05
CA PRO A 155 2.37 -7.17 -9.66
C PRO A 155 1.47 -8.15 -8.90
N TRP A 156 0.56 -7.65 -8.07
CA TRP A 156 -0.38 -8.46 -7.29
C TRP A 156 -1.59 -8.96 -8.09
N ASN A 157 -1.80 -8.46 -9.31
CA ASN A 157 -2.86 -8.87 -10.22
C ASN A 157 -2.38 -9.83 -11.31
N ILE A 158 -1.07 -10.11 -11.37
CA ILE A 158 -0.48 -11.10 -12.28
C ILE A 158 -0.35 -12.43 -11.53
N ASP A 159 -0.85 -13.52 -12.09
CA ASP A 159 -0.66 -14.85 -11.53
C ASP A 159 0.78 -15.34 -11.73
N THR A 160 1.18 -16.37 -11.00
CA THR A 160 2.49 -17.05 -11.12
C THR A 160 2.85 -17.49 -12.54
N ARG A 161 1.85 -17.60 -13.43
CA ARG A 161 2.00 -17.93 -14.86
C ARG A 161 2.21 -16.71 -15.76
N GLY A 162 2.25 -15.50 -15.22
CA GLY A 162 2.28 -14.26 -15.99
C GLY A 162 0.92 -13.86 -16.58
N GLU A 163 -0.15 -14.56 -16.21
CA GLU A 163 -1.51 -14.29 -16.71
C GLU A 163 -2.24 -13.32 -15.76
N THR A 164 -2.93 -12.33 -16.32
CA THR A 164 -3.74 -11.39 -15.55
C THR A 164 -4.85 -12.15 -14.82
N LYS A 165 -4.91 -12.04 -13.49
CA LYS A 165 -6.06 -12.51 -12.71
C LYS A 165 -7.25 -11.63 -13.07
N ILE A 166 -8.08 -12.11 -13.99
CA ILE A 166 -9.37 -11.48 -14.29
C ILE A 166 -10.20 -11.57 -13.02
N CYS A 167 -10.22 -10.49 -12.25
CA CYS A 167 -11.16 -10.33 -11.15
C CYS A 167 -12.53 -10.08 -11.78
N ASP A 168 -13.19 -11.13 -12.24
CA ASP A 168 -14.59 -11.07 -12.68
C ASP A 168 -15.39 -10.47 -11.52
N GLY A 169 -15.86 -9.25 -11.74
CA GLY A 169 -16.64 -8.50 -10.77
C GLY A 169 -17.90 -9.27 -10.43
N VAL A 170 -18.00 -9.75 -9.19
CA VAL A 170 -19.28 -10.08 -8.58
C VAL A 170 -20.08 -8.78 -8.54
N GLY A 171 -21.09 -8.68 -9.40
CA GLY A 171 -22.04 -7.58 -9.45
C GLY A 171 -22.72 -7.39 -8.10
N GLY A 172 -22.75 -6.14 -7.65
CA GLY A 172 -23.61 -5.66 -6.58
C GLY A 172 -24.61 -4.65 -7.13
#